data_AF-A0A6G1CA10-F1
#
_entry.id   AF-A0A6G1CA10-F1
#
_cell.length_a   1.000
_cell.length_b   1.000
_cell.length_c   1.000
_cell.angle_alpha   90.00
_cell.angle_beta   90.00
_cell.angle_gamma   90.00
#
_symmetry.space_group_name_H-M   'P 1'
#
loop_
_entity.id
_entity.type
_entity.pdbx_description
1 polymer ?
#
loop_
_entity_poly.entity_id
_entity_poly.type
_entity_poly.pdbx_seq_one_letter_code
_entity_poly.pdbx_strand_id
1 'polypeptide(L)'
;MLPEGHGLYPGHPDLHGFVRFFNLSTGAFIRVHLPLLNDHAIINSVDDLLHLHHDHDAAIRLLHPFIGDVTEFPSLASLLPQLDPEGCYYYSE
;
A
#
# COMPACT_ATOMS: atom_id res chain seq x y z
N MET A 1 -3.70 7.15 -14.62
CA MET A 1 -2.31 6.83 -15.02
C MET A 1 -1.41 7.27 -13.90
N LEU A 2 -0.50 6.41 -13.47
CA LEU A 2 0.55 6.78 -12.54
C LEU A 2 1.42 7.88 -13.19
N PRO A 3 1.70 9.01 -12.51
CA PRO A 3 2.55 10.08 -13.05
C PRO A 3 3.95 9.62 -13.46
N GLU A 4 4.39 8.46 -12.99
CA GLU A 4 5.74 7.94 -13.15
C GLU A 4 6.05 7.54 -14.62
N GLY A 5 5.07 7.06 -15.40
CA GLY A 5 5.25 6.74 -16.82
C GLY A 5 6.38 5.71 -17.10
N HIS A 6 6.59 5.34 -18.37
CA HIS A 6 7.78 4.59 -18.82
C HIS A 6 8.11 3.27 -18.10
N GLY A 7 7.14 2.61 -17.47
CA GLY A 7 7.36 1.39 -16.70
C GLY A 7 7.91 1.61 -15.29
N LEU A 8 8.10 2.87 -14.88
CA LEU A 8 8.39 3.23 -13.50
C LEU A 8 7.07 3.19 -12.72
N TYR A 9 7.01 2.37 -11.69
CA TYR A 9 5.90 2.32 -10.74
C TYR A 9 6.33 2.96 -9.41
N PRO A 10 5.40 3.46 -8.59
CA PRO A 10 5.68 3.87 -7.22
C PRO A 10 6.52 2.84 -6.45
N GLY A 11 7.71 3.24 -6.00
CA GLY A 11 8.67 2.34 -5.33
C GLY A 11 9.72 1.71 -6.24
N HIS A 12 9.72 2.04 -7.55
CA HIS A 12 10.82 1.66 -8.42
C HIS A 12 12.17 2.20 -7.87
N PRO A 13 13.24 1.39 -7.82
CA PRO A 13 14.53 1.80 -7.24
C PRO A 13 15.09 3.11 -7.82
N ASP A 14 14.93 3.33 -9.12
CA ASP A 14 15.35 4.58 -9.80
C ASP A 14 14.63 5.84 -9.31
N LEU A 15 13.50 5.70 -8.60
CA LEU A 15 12.81 6.82 -7.98
C LEU A 15 13.37 7.17 -6.59
N HIS A 16 14.25 6.34 -6.03
CA HIS A 16 14.92 6.55 -4.73
C HIS A 16 13.93 6.83 -3.60
N GLY A 17 12.84 6.06 -3.53
CA GLY A 17 11.78 6.27 -2.53
C GLY A 17 10.90 7.49 -2.77
N PHE A 18 11.03 8.21 -3.89
CA PHE A 18 10.11 9.30 -4.21
C PHE A 18 8.90 8.82 -4.99
N VAL A 19 7.73 9.37 -4.69
CA VAL A 19 6.49 9.12 -5.42
C VAL A 19 5.81 10.44 -5.78
N ARG A 20 5.01 10.47 -6.85
CA ARG A 20 4.19 11.63 -7.20
C ARG A 20 2.71 11.32 -7.01
N PHE A 21 2.01 12.20 -6.29
CA PHE A 21 0.55 12.15 -6.18
C PHE A 21 -0.06 13.19 -7.11
N PHE A 22 -1.15 12.79 -7.76
CA PHE A 22 -1.98 13.69 -8.55
C PHE A 22 -3.22 14.06 -7.74
N ASN A 23 -3.37 15.33 -7.42
CA ASN A 23 -4.54 15.82 -6.71
C ASN A 23 -5.69 16.06 -7.71
N LEU A 24 -6.73 15.22 -7.63
CA LEU A 24 -7.86 15.25 -8.57
C LEU A 24 -8.72 16.52 -8.48
N SER A 25 -8.75 17.20 -7.33
CA SER A 25 -9.58 18.40 -7.15
C SER A 25 -8.90 19.68 -7.64
N THR A 26 -7.57 19.73 -7.61
CA THR A 26 -6.77 20.91 -8.00
C THR A 26 -6.00 20.74 -9.31
N GLY A 27 -5.85 19.51 -9.80
CA GLY A 27 -5.00 19.18 -10.95
C GLY A 27 -3.50 19.32 -10.68
N ALA A 28 -3.09 19.52 -9.43
CA ALA A 28 -1.69 19.67 -9.05
C ALA A 28 -1.00 18.31 -8.86
N PHE A 29 0.31 18.27 -9.14
CA PHE A 29 1.17 17.16 -8.74
C PHE A 29 2.02 17.56 -7.54
N ILE A 30 2.15 16.64 -6.58
CA ILE A 30 3.07 16.78 -5.45
C ILE A 30 4.01 15.58 -5.41
N ARG A 31 5.29 15.83 -5.12
CA ARG A 31 6.31 14.79 -4.97
C ARG A 31 6.59 14.61 -3.49
N VAL A 32 6.53 13.37 -3.01
CA VAL A 32 6.75 13.00 -1.61
C VAL A 32 7.90 12.01 -1.52
N HIS A 33 8.72 12.13 -0.49
CA HIS A 33 9.77 11.17 -0.17
C HIS A 33 9.22 10.14 0.82
N LEU A 34 9.11 8.89 0.37
CA LEU A 34 8.60 7.73 1.11
C LEU A 34 9.65 6.62 1.09
N PRO A 35 10.64 6.65 1.99
CA PRO A 35 11.75 5.67 2.03
C PRO A 35 11.29 4.21 2.14
N LEU A 36 10.11 3.98 2.73
CA LEU A 36 9.48 2.67 2.88
C LEU A 36 9.20 1.99 1.53
N LEU A 37 9.14 2.71 0.42
CA LEU A 37 8.89 2.10 -0.88
C LEU A 37 10.11 1.35 -1.46
N ASN A 38 11.26 1.35 -0.77
CA ASN A 38 12.45 0.63 -1.24
C ASN A 38 12.34 -0.89 -1.05
N ASP A 39 11.57 -1.33 -0.07
CA ASP A 39 11.37 -2.72 0.34
C ASP A 39 9.87 -3.09 0.42
N HIS A 40 8.99 -2.16 0.02
CA HIS A 40 7.54 -2.37 0.01
C HIS A 40 6.92 -2.04 -1.35
N ALA A 41 5.97 -2.87 -1.78
CA ALA A 41 5.11 -2.61 -2.91
C ALA A 41 3.79 -1.96 -2.48
N ILE A 42 3.31 -0.96 -3.23
CA ILE A 42 1.95 -0.42 -3.04
C ILE A 42 0.94 -1.38 -3.68
N ILE A 43 0.02 -1.92 -2.89
CA ILE A 43 -1.01 -2.85 -3.38
C ILE A 43 -2.35 -2.17 -3.63
N ASN A 44 -2.67 -1.13 -2.86
CA ASN A 44 -3.92 -0.38 -2.97
C ASN A 44 -3.81 0.99 -2.30
N SER A 45 -4.80 1.85 -2.54
CA SER A 45 -5.04 3.07 -1.79
C SER A 45 -6.50 3.11 -1.31
N VAL A 46 -6.73 3.39 -0.03
CA VAL A 46 -8.07 3.51 0.58
C VAL A 46 -8.06 4.69 1.55
N ASP A 47 -9.07 5.56 1.51
CA ASP A 47 -9.26 6.67 2.45
C ASP A 47 -7.98 7.49 2.71
N ASP A 48 -7.32 7.92 1.63
CA ASP A 48 -6.04 8.68 1.65
C ASP A 48 -4.82 7.93 2.22
N LEU A 49 -4.96 6.65 2.56
CA LEU A 49 -3.88 5.77 3.01
C LEU A 49 -3.39 4.87 1.88
N LEU A 50 -2.10 4.55 1.93
CA LEU A 50 -1.47 3.54 1.08
C LEU A 50 -1.38 2.22 1.80
N HIS A 51 -1.84 1.15 1.15
CA HIS A 51 -1.60 -0.21 1.60
C HIS A 51 -0.28 -0.67 1.01
N LEU A 52 0.66 -0.98 1.87
CA LEU A 52 1.99 -1.46 1.54
C LEU A 52 2.09 -2.95 1.87
N HIS A 53 2.63 -3.72 0.92
CA HIS A 53 3.07 -5.08 1.14
C HIS A 53 4.59 -5.07 1.29
N HIS A 54 5.09 -5.56 2.42
CA HIS A 54 6.53 -5.71 2.62
C HIS A 54 7.03 -6.98 1.92
N ASP A 55 8.02 -6.83 1.04
CA ASP A 55 8.41 -7.90 0.11
C ASP A 55 9.03 -9.12 0.81
N HIS A 56 9.56 -8.95 2.03
CA HIS A 56 10.27 -10.00 2.74
C HIS A 56 9.41 -10.87 3.65
N ASP A 57 8.49 -10.28 4.41
CA ASP A 57 7.69 -10.98 5.42
C ASP A 57 6.18 -11.01 5.10
N ALA A 58 5.79 -10.48 3.94
CA ALA A 58 4.42 -10.33 3.49
C ALA A 58 3.51 -9.54 4.45
N ALA A 59 4.09 -8.76 5.36
CA ALA A 59 3.33 -7.89 6.24
C ALA A 59 2.60 -6.81 5.44
N ILE A 60 1.36 -6.53 5.85
CA ILE A 60 0.59 -5.42 5.29
C ILE A 60 0.70 -4.24 6.25
N ARG A 61 1.04 -3.06 5.71
CA ARG A 61 1.14 -1.82 6.47
C ARG A 61 0.29 -0.74 5.82
N LEU A 62 -0.34 0.09 6.64
CA LEU A 62 -0.98 1.33 6.23
C LEU A 62 0.02 2.46 6.38
N LEU A 63 0.17 3.26 5.33
CA LEU A 63 1.00 4.46 5.33
C LEU A 63 0.14 5.67 5.00
N HIS A 64 0.17 6.70 5.85
CA HIS A 64 -0.32 8.02 5.49
C HIS A 64 0.78 8.77 4.73
N PRO A 65 0.68 8.98 3.41
CA PRO A 65 1.81 9.45 2.59
C PRO A 65 2.28 10.86 2.94
N PHE A 66 1.39 11.76 3.38
CA PHE A 66 1.77 13.15 3.69
C PHE A 66 2.29 13.39 5.10
N ILE A 67 1.93 12.52 6.05
CA ILE A 67 2.34 12.62 7.46
C ILE A 67 3.51 11.68 7.72
N GLY A 68 3.62 10.59 6.96
CA GLY A 68 4.61 9.54 7.14
C GLY A 68 4.26 8.55 8.25
N ASP A 69 3.03 8.60 8.78
CA ASP A 69 2.58 7.68 9.81
C ASP A 69 2.35 6.28 9.25
N VAL A 70 2.75 5.26 10.00
CA VAL A 70 2.69 3.86 9.58
C VAL A 70 2.02 3.03 10.66
N THR A 71 1.01 2.26 10.27
CA THR A 71 0.36 1.27 11.12
C THR A 71 0.51 -0.11 10.50
N GLU A 72 1.00 -1.09 11.25
CA GLU A 72 1.07 -2.47 10.78
C GLU A 72 -0.24 -3.21 11.04
N PHE A 73 -0.68 -3.99 10.07
CA PHE A 73 -1.74 -4.97 10.32
C PHE A 73 -1.17 -6.16 11.10
N PRO A 74 -1.98 -6.78 11.97
CA PRO A 74 -1.61 -8.07 12.55
C PRO A 74 -1.41 -9.10 11.43
N SER A 75 -0.48 -10.03 11.65
CA SER A 75 -0.26 -11.12 10.70
C SER A 75 -1.56 -11.85 10.42
N LEU A 76 -1.76 -12.31 9.17
CA LEU A 76 -2.96 -13.08 8.84
C LEU A 76 -3.11 -14.30 9.76
N ALA A 77 -2.00 -14.93 10.15
CA ALA A 77 -1.99 -16.01 11.13
C ALA A 77 -2.59 -15.62 12.49
N SER A 78 -2.42 -14.38 12.93
CA SER A 78 -3.04 -13.84 14.15
C SER A 78 -4.53 -13.52 13.96
N LEU A 79 -4.98 -13.35 12.72
CA LEU A 79 -6.38 -13.07 12.37
C LEU A 79 -7.18 -14.35 12.08
N LEU A 80 -6.52 -15.45 11.69
CA LEU A 80 -7.19 -16.73 11.41
C LEU A 80 -8.10 -17.21 12.55
N PRO A 81 -7.73 -17.11 13.85
CA PRO A 81 -8.63 -17.49 14.94
C PRO A 81 -9.82 -16.54 15.14
N GLN A 82 -9.78 -15.33 14.56
CA GLN A 82 -10.84 -14.31 14.66
C GLN A 82 -11.79 -14.33 13.47
N LEU A 83 -11.38 -14.95 12.36
CA LEU A 83 -12.24 -15.22 11.21
C LEU A 83 -13.14 -16.40 11.56
N ASP A 84 -14.40 -16.09 11.86
CA ASP A 84 -15.41 -17.07 12.26
C ASP A 84 -15.53 -18.20 11.20
N PRO A 85 -15.31 -19.48 11.55
CA PRO A 85 -15.46 -20.60 10.61
C PRO A 85 -16.88 -20.78 10.07
N GLU A 86 -17.88 -20.20 10.75
CA GLU A 86 -19.31 -20.36 10.45
C GLU A 86 -19.73 -19.70 9.10
N GLY A 87 -18.87 -18.89 8.47
CA GLY A 87 -19.14 -18.24 7.17
C GLY A 87 -18.70 -19.01 5.93
N CYS A 88 -17.94 -20.10 6.07
CA CYS A 88 -17.34 -20.85 4.96
C CYS A 88 -18.01 -22.20 4.68
N TYR A 89 -19.34 -22.28 4.73
CA TYR A 89 -20.10 -23.46 4.33
C TYR A 89 -21.25 -23.15 3.36
N TYR A 90 -21.07 -22.27 2.38
CA TYR A 90 -22.08 -22.10 1.33
C TYR A 90 -21.51 -21.78 -0.04
N TYR A 91 -20.53 -22.53 -0.54
CA TYR A 91 -20.32 -22.68 -2.00
C TYR A 91 -19.68 -24.05 -2.29
N SER A 92 -20.52 -25.07 -2.38
CA SER A 92 -20.22 -26.31 -3.11
C SER A 92 -21.35 -26.56 -4.10
N GLU A 93 -20.96 -26.60 -5.38
CA GLU A 93 -21.71 -26.98 -6.59
C GLU A 93 -22.74 -25.98 -7.17
#